data_AF-A0A3L7IWC8-F1
#
_entry.id   AF-A0A3L7IWC8-F1
#
_cell.length_a   1.000
_cell.length_b   1.000
_cell.length_c   1.000
_cell.angle_alpha   90.00
_cell.angle_beta   90.00
_cell.angle_gamma   90.00
#
_symmetry.space_group_name_H-M   'P 1'
#
loop_
_entity.id
_entity.type
_entity.pdbx_description
1 polymer ?
#
loop_
_entity_poly.entity_id
_entity_poly.type
_entity_poly.pdbx_seq_one_letter_code
_entity_poly.pdbx_strand_id
1 'polypeptide(L)'
;MTGERRSAARRETRPSGAFSTDNGTEHGLDVRILRGSPTPEEIAAVTAVLSAAVVEEAAKAPEKTTAPSAWQRSQRTMRGLLTPGPGRWR
;
A
#
# COMPACT_ATOMS: atom_id res chain seq x y z
N MET A 1 -22.08 -21.09 41.45
CA MET A 1 -23.12 -21.18 40.40
C MET A 1 -22.62 -20.42 39.19
N THR A 2 -21.88 -21.06 38.29
CA THR A 2 -22.33 -21.92 37.18
C THR A 2 -22.98 -21.12 36.05
N GLY A 3 -22.32 -21.12 34.90
CA GLY A 3 -22.81 -20.56 33.65
C GLY A 3 -21.73 -20.60 32.55
N GLU A 4 -21.41 -21.80 32.12
CA GLU A 4 -20.42 -22.12 31.09
C GLU A 4 -21.05 -22.11 29.67
N ARG A 5 -20.20 -21.88 28.64
CA ARG A 5 -20.35 -22.22 27.20
C ARG A 5 -21.17 -21.21 26.36
N ARG A 6 -20.80 -20.84 25.13
CA ARG A 6 -20.11 -21.57 24.05
C ARG A 6 -19.26 -20.66 23.15
N SER A 7 -18.15 -21.22 22.70
CA SER A 7 -17.25 -20.77 21.65
C SER A 7 -17.93 -20.69 20.27
N ALA A 8 -17.48 -19.76 19.42
CA ALA A 8 -17.64 -19.85 17.97
C ALA A 8 -16.42 -19.26 17.23
N ALA A 9 -15.62 -20.19 16.71
CA ALA A 9 -14.88 -20.11 15.44
C ALA A 9 -13.95 -18.90 15.20
N ARG A 10 -12.68 -19.11 15.61
CA ARG A 10 -11.52 -19.13 14.71
C ARG A 10 -11.72 -18.46 13.34
N ARG A 11 -11.20 -17.25 13.17
CA ARG A 11 -10.64 -16.80 11.89
C ARG A 11 -9.14 -16.62 12.08
N GLU A 12 -8.47 -17.76 12.14
CA GLU A 12 -7.03 -17.82 11.94
C GLU A 12 -6.81 -17.58 10.46
N THR A 13 -6.46 -16.35 10.13
CA THR A 13 -6.04 -15.97 8.80
C THR A 13 -4.87 -16.88 8.43
N ARG A 14 -5.07 -17.69 7.39
CA ARG A 14 -4.07 -18.63 6.87
C ARG A 14 -2.73 -17.91 6.71
N PRO A 15 -1.62 -18.39 7.30
CA PRO A 15 -0.32 -17.98 6.82
C PRO A 15 -0.17 -18.52 5.40
N SER A 16 -0.29 -17.64 4.41
CA SER A 16 0.07 -17.94 3.04
C SER A 16 1.57 -18.15 3.01
N GLY A 17 2.00 -19.41 3.15
CA GLY A 17 3.34 -19.82 2.77
C GLY A 17 3.49 -19.58 1.27
N ALA A 18 4.14 -18.47 0.91
CA ALA A 18 4.73 -18.27 -0.39
C ALA A 18 6.23 -18.06 -0.15
N PHE A 19 7.02 -18.93 -0.75
CA PHE A 19 8.47 -18.91 -0.75
C PHE A 19 9.00 -17.48 -1.01
N SER A 20 9.53 -16.86 0.04
CA SER A 20 10.26 -15.59 -0.08
C SER A 20 11.65 -15.92 -0.61
N THR A 21 11.86 -15.77 -1.91
CA THR A 21 13.19 -15.41 -2.38
C THR A 21 13.43 -13.98 -1.91
N ASP A 22 14.19 -13.85 -0.83
CA ASP A 22 14.93 -12.62 -0.56
C ASP A 22 15.86 -12.37 -1.76
N ASN A 23 15.37 -11.62 -2.74
CA ASN A 23 16.20 -10.99 -3.75
C ASN A 23 16.22 -9.51 -3.37
N GLY A 24 17.37 -9.09 -2.85
CA GLY A 24 17.59 -7.81 -2.18
C GLY A 24 16.93 -6.61 -2.87
N THR A 25 15.95 -6.05 -2.17
CA THR A 25 15.47 -4.68 -2.39
C THR A 25 16.50 -3.68 -1.89
N GLU A 26 17.61 -3.56 -2.60
CA GLU A 26 18.54 -2.46 -2.40
C GLU A 26 18.23 -1.38 -3.43
N HIS A 27 18.15 -1.70 -4.74
CA HIS A 27 17.66 -0.80 -5.80
C HIS A 27 16.96 -1.60 -6.93
N GLY A 28 15.63 -1.76 -6.93
CA GLY A 28 15.00 -2.57 -7.99
C GLY A 28 13.48 -2.49 -8.05
N LEU A 29 12.97 -2.29 -9.26
CA LEU A 29 11.55 -2.34 -9.58
C LEU A 29 11.03 -3.77 -9.33
N ASP A 30 9.92 -3.91 -8.60
CA ASP A 30 9.24 -5.20 -8.45
C ASP A 30 8.44 -5.52 -9.73
N VAL A 31 9.06 -6.31 -10.61
CA VAL A 31 8.49 -6.68 -11.92
C VAL A 31 8.24 -8.18 -11.96
N ARG A 32 7.00 -8.57 -12.26
CA ARG A 32 6.60 -9.97 -12.42
C ARG A 32 6.18 -10.27 -13.85
N ILE A 33 6.82 -11.25 -14.47
CA ILE A 33 6.46 -11.77 -15.79
C ILE A 33 5.33 -12.80 -15.63
N LEU A 34 4.19 -12.56 -16.26
CA LEU A 34 3.02 -13.43 -16.14
C LEU A 34 2.92 -14.51 -17.24
N ARG A 35 3.56 -14.28 -18.39
CA ARG A 35 3.52 -15.18 -19.55
C ARG A 35 4.84 -15.10 -20.32
N GLY A 36 5.22 -16.22 -20.92
CA GLY A 36 6.44 -16.35 -21.73
C GLY A 36 7.64 -16.76 -20.89
N SER A 37 8.74 -17.05 -21.57
CA SER A 37 10.04 -17.38 -20.98
C SER A 37 11.12 -16.52 -21.63
N PRO A 38 11.15 -15.20 -21.32
CA PRO A 38 12.13 -14.30 -21.90
C PRO A 38 13.55 -14.69 -21.47
N THR A 39 14.53 -14.36 -22.30
CA THR A 39 15.92 -14.64 -21.98
C THR A 39 16.44 -13.70 -20.89
N PRO A 40 17.53 -14.06 -20.18
CA PRO A 40 18.12 -13.19 -19.18
C PRO A 40 18.50 -11.80 -19.72
N GLU A 41 18.94 -11.74 -20.97
CA GLU A 41 19.32 -10.49 -21.65
C GLU A 41 18.12 -9.58 -21.89
N GLU A 42 16.98 -10.14 -22.27
CA GLU A 42 15.73 -9.39 -22.45
C GLU A 42 15.22 -8.83 -21.12
N ILE A 43 15.30 -9.61 -20.04
CA ILE A 43 14.92 -9.17 -18.69
C ILE A 43 15.82 -8.01 -18.25
N ALA A 44 17.13 -8.12 -18.48
CA ALA A 44 18.09 -7.07 -18.16
C ALA A 44 17.80 -5.78 -18.95
N ALA A 45 17.54 -5.91 -20.27
CA ALA A 45 17.23 -4.77 -21.13
C ALA A 45 15.98 -4.04 -20.67
N VAL A 46 14.88 -4.75 -20.41
CA VAL A 46 13.62 -4.15 -19.95
C VAL A 46 13.80 -3.48 -18.58
N THR A 47 14.50 -4.15 -17.65
CA THR A 47 14.74 -3.60 -16.31
C THR A 47 15.57 -2.32 -16.37
N ALA A 48 16.59 -2.27 -17.24
CA ALA A 48 17.41 -1.07 -17.44
C ALA A 48 16.62 0.09 -18.04
N VAL A 49 15.74 -0.17 -19.01
CA VAL A 49 14.89 0.86 -19.60
C VAL A 49 13.89 1.41 -18.57
N LEU A 50 13.24 0.53 -17.82
CA LEU A 50 12.26 0.95 -16.80
C LEU A 50 12.94 1.71 -15.65
N SER A 51 14.13 1.28 -15.21
CA SER A 51 14.84 1.98 -14.15
C SER A 51 15.28 3.38 -14.59
N ALA A 52 15.79 3.51 -15.82
CA ALA A 52 16.13 4.82 -16.40
C ALA A 52 14.89 5.73 -16.48
N ALA A 53 13.76 5.22 -16.96
CA ALA A 53 12.51 5.99 -17.04
C ALA A 53 12.03 6.47 -15.66
N VAL A 54 12.12 5.63 -14.62
CA VAL A 54 11.74 6.03 -13.25
C VAL A 54 12.66 7.12 -12.70
N VAL A 55 13.97 7.02 -12.93
CA VAL A 55 14.93 8.06 -12.52
C VAL A 55 14.65 9.38 -13.24
N GLU A 56 14.39 9.36 -14.55
CA GLU A 56 14.05 10.55 -15.31
C GLU A 56 12.77 11.22 -14.82
N GLU A 57 11.72 10.44 -14.55
CA GLU A 57 10.46 10.99 -14.03
C GLU A 57 10.60 11.51 -12.60
N ALA A 58 11.41 10.84 -11.77
CA ALA A 58 11.73 11.35 -10.43
C ALA A 58 12.49 12.68 -10.49
N ALA A 59 13.36 12.87 -11.48
CA ALA A 59 14.09 14.14 -11.69
C ALA A 59 13.19 15.27 -12.19
N LYS A 60 12.13 14.96 -12.94
CA LYS A 60 11.12 15.94 -13.39
C LYS A 60 10.06 16.25 -12.35
N ALA A 61 9.88 15.36 -11.37
CA ALA A 61 8.88 15.54 -10.33
C ALA A 61 9.17 16.83 -9.56
N PRO A 62 8.24 17.79 -9.48
CA PRO A 62 8.42 18.93 -8.60
C PRO A 62 8.60 18.42 -7.18
N GLU A 63 9.46 19.09 -6.40
CA GLU A 63 9.64 18.79 -4.98
C GLU A 63 8.24 18.73 -4.34
N LYS A 64 7.86 17.55 -3.83
CA LYS A 64 6.54 17.30 -3.24
C LYS A 64 6.41 18.11 -1.96
N THR A 65 6.16 19.40 -2.10
CA THR A 65 5.55 20.17 -1.03
C THR A 65 4.13 19.65 -0.93
N THR A 66 3.79 19.04 0.20
CA THR A 66 2.41 18.66 0.52
C THR A 66 1.61 19.96 0.69
N ALA A 67 1.23 20.57 -0.43
CA ALA A 67 0.30 21.67 -0.43
C ALA A 67 -1.03 21.15 0.12
N PRO A 68 -1.69 21.87 1.04
CA PRO A 68 -3.00 21.48 1.52
C PRO A 68 -3.96 21.27 0.34
N SER A 69 -4.60 20.09 0.31
CA SER A 69 -5.61 19.78 -0.69
C SER A 69 -6.75 20.82 -0.65
N ALA A 70 -7.53 20.91 -1.74
CA ALA A 70 -8.70 21.80 -1.77
C ALA A 70 -9.72 21.47 -0.67
N TRP A 71 -9.82 20.19 -0.31
CA TRP A 71 -10.60 19.74 0.84
C TRP A 71 -10.01 20.24 2.16
N GLN A 72 -8.71 20.03 2.41
CA GLN A 72 -8.05 20.54 3.63
C GLN A 72 -8.16 22.06 3.79
N ARG A 73 -8.09 22.82 2.69
CA ARG A 73 -8.28 24.28 2.72
C ARG A 73 -9.70 24.71 3.03
N SER A 74 -10.70 23.93 2.62
CA SER A 74 -12.12 24.24 2.83
C SER A 74 -12.69 23.63 4.11
N GLN A 75 -11.95 22.73 4.77
CA GLN A 75 -12.30 22.22 6.09
C GLN A 75 -12.40 23.37 7.09
N ARG A 76 -13.61 23.64 7.58
CA ARG A 76 -13.82 24.58 8.68
C ARG A 76 -13.34 23.96 9.98
N THR A 77 -12.65 24.74 10.80
CA THR A 77 -12.28 24.33 12.16
C THR A 77 -13.54 23.96 12.94
N MET A 78 -13.63 22.69 13.36
CA MET A 78 -14.68 22.25 14.26
C MET A 78 -14.49 22.93 15.61
N ARG A 79 -15.51 23.66 16.08
CA ARG A 79 -15.43 24.44 17.32
C ARG A 79 -15.56 23.60 18.60
N GLY A 80 -15.74 22.28 18.49
CA GLY A 80 -15.89 21.36 19.61
C GLY A 80 -15.88 19.89 19.20
N LEU A 81 -15.69 19.00 20.17
CA LEU A 81 -15.71 17.55 19.97
C LEU A 81 -17.13 17.07 19.66
N LEU A 82 -17.28 16.23 18.63
CA LEU A 82 -18.51 15.49 18.38
C LEU A 82 -18.54 14.26 19.30
N THR A 83 -19.61 14.11 20.08
CA THR A 83 -19.85 12.89 20.85
C THR A 83 -20.72 11.93 20.05
N PRO A 84 -20.18 10.80 19.55
CA PRO A 84 -21.00 9.80 18.85
C PRO A 84 -21.95 9.08 19.82
N GLY A 85 -23.13 8.71 19.34
CA GLY A 85 -24.10 7.93 20.10
C GLY A 85 -25.51 7.93 19.48
N PRO A 86 -26.35 6.93 19.79
CA PRO A 86 -27.73 6.88 19.33
C PRO A 86 -28.47 8.20 19.66
N GLY A 87 -29.12 8.80 18.67
CA GLY A 87 -29.86 10.06 18.82
C GLY A 87 -29.01 11.33 18.94
N ARG A 88 -27.68 11.24 18.87
CA ARG A 88 -26.76 12.38 18.97
C ARG A 88 -26.34 12.94 17.62
N TRP A 89 -26.69 12.27 16.52
CA TRP A 89 -26.54 12.77 15.17
C TRP A 89 -27.93 13.25 14.72
N ARG A 90 -28.04 14.54 14.40
CA ARG A 90 -29.19 15.12 13.70
C ARG A 90 -28.70 15.76 12.42
#